data_AF-A0A1G0DJF6-F1
#
_entry.id   AF-A0A1G0DJF6-F1
#
_cell.length_a   1.000
_cell.length_b   1.000
_cell.length_c   1.000
_cell.angle_alpha   90.00
_cell.angle_beta   90.00
_cell.angle_gamma   90.00
#
_symmetry.space_group_name_H-M   'P 1'
#
loop_
_entity.id
_entity.type
_entity.pdbx_description
1 polymer ?
#
loop_
_entity_poly.entity_id
_entity_poly.type
_entity_poly.pdbx_seq_one_letter_code
_entity_poly.pdbx_strand_id
1 'polypeptide(L)'
;MLLTHGARSVLRAASMARNAGKTLDGLRGWAITVQGRTNHNKAACALANKLARICFATLRDSEPYGANQRLNRKIQRQAFALPL
;
A
#
# COMPACT_ATOMS: atom_id res chain seq x y z
N MET A 1 13.61 13.15 6.30
CA MET A 1 12.58 12.08 6.34
C MET A 1 11.58 12.20 5.20
N LEU A 2 11.98 11.89 3.95
CA LEU A 2 11.18 12.18 2.76
C LEU A 2 9.82 11.42 2.73
N LEU A 3 9.86 10.12 3.04
CA LEU A 3 8.67 9.24 2.93
C LEU A 3 7.57 9.58 3.95
N THR A 4 7.93 10.01 5.16
CA THR A 4 6.94 10.36 6.18
C THR A 4 6.19 11.65 5.82
N HIS A 5 6.88 12.66 5.27
CA HIS A 5 6.21 13.87 4.78
C HIS A 5 5.31 13.56 3.58
N GLY A 6 5.79 12.75 2.62
CA GLY A 6 4.96 12.28 1.51
C GLY A 6 3.71 11.52 1.97
N ALA A 7 3.86 10.63 2.95
CA ALA A 7 2.75 9.88 3.53
C ALA A 7 1.71 10.80 4.19
N ARG A 8 2.12 11.86 4.90
CA ARG A 8 1.18 12.85 5.46
C ARG A 8 0.41 13.57 4.36
N SER A 9 1.09 13.97 3.27
CA SER A 9 0.44 14.59 2.10
C SER A 9 -0.59 13.65 1.47
N VAL A 10 -0.27 12.36 1.32
CA VAL A 10 -1.20 11.35 0.79
C VAL A 10 -2.39 11.14 1.73
N LEU A 11 -2.19 11.05 3.05
CA LEU A 11 -3.29 10.92 4.01
C LEU A 11 -4.24 12.12 3.97
N ARG A 12 -3.69 13.34 3.88
CA ARG A 12 -4.48 14.55 3.74
C ARG A 12 -5.28 14.55 2.44
N ALA A 13 -4.64 14.25 1.32
CA ALA A 13 -5.31 14.16 0.02
C ALA A 13 -6.40 13.08 -0.01
N ALA A 14 -6.14 11.91 0.60
CA ALA A 14 -7.12 10.83 0.73
C ALA A 14 -8.32 11.24 1.59
N SER A 15 -8.08 11.98 2.67
CA SER A 15 -9.15 12.48 3.55
C SER A 15 -10.02 13.50 2.82
N MET A 16 -9.41 14.43 2.07
CA MET A 16 -10.12 15.40 1.23
C MET A 16 -10.94 14.71 0.14
N ALA A 17 -10.36 13.73 -0.56
CA ALA A 17 -11.06 12.98 -1.59
C ALA A 17 -12.27 12.20 -1.03
N ARG A 18 -12.11 11.55 0.13
CA ARG A 18 -13.21 10.87 0.82
C ARG A 18 -14.34 11.84 1.18
N ASN A 19 -14.00 12.99 1.77
CA ASN A 19 -14.98 13.99 2.19
C ASN A 19 -15.72 14.59 0.99
N ALA A 20 -15.07 14.66 -0.17
CA ALA A 20 -15.68 15.06 -1.44
C ALA A 20 -16.45 13.93 -2.16
N GLY A 21 -16.67 12.78 -1.51
CA GLY A 21 -17.40 11.64 -2.08
C GLY A 21 -16.68 10.95 -3.25
N LYS A 22 -15.38 11.19 -3.45
CA LYS A 22 -14.61 10.59 -4.55
C LYS A 22 -14.22 9.15 -4.23
N THR A 23 -14.20 8.30 -5.25
CA THR A 23 -13.65 6.95 -5.16
C THR A 23 -12.16 7.00 -4.82
N LEU A 24 -11.75 6.23 -3.81
CA LEU A 24 -10.35 6.11 -3.42
C LEU A 24 -9.73 4.88 -4.07
N ASP A 25 -8.47 4.99 -4.50
CA ASP A 25 -7.67 3.82 -4.85
C ASP A 25 -7.44 2.93 -3.60
N GLY A 26 -7.01 1.69 -3.83
CA GLY A 26 -6.82 0.71 -2.76
C GLY A 26 -5.81 1.15 -1.68
N LEU A 27 -4.78 1.92 -2.04
CA LEU A 27 -3.77 2.38 -1.09
C LEU A 27 -4.32 3.49 -0.18
N ARG A 28 -4.99 4.48 -0.77
CA ARG A 28 -5.63 5.61 -0.07
C ARG A 28 -6.79 5.12 0.79
N GLY A 29 -7.61 4.22 0.28
CA GLY A 29 -8.68 3.57 1.05
C GLY A 29 -8.12 2.84 2.26
N TRP A 30 -7.10 1.98 2.06
CA TRP A 30 -6.41 1.31 3.15
C TRP A 30 -5.81 2.29 4.17
N ALA A 31 -5.17 3.37 3.70
CA ALA A 31 -4.55 4.37 4.58
C ALA A 31 -5.58 5.08 5.47
N ILE A 32 -6.76 5.39 4.93
CA ILE A 32 -7.88 5.95 5.67
C ILE A 32 -8.42 4.96 6.70
N THR A 33 -8.59 3.69 6.34
CA THR A 33 -9.02 2.64 7.29
C THR A 33 -7.99 2.43 8.39
N VAL A 34 -6.69 2.52 8.10
CA VAL A 34 -5.65 2.54 9.13
C VAL A 34 -5.84 3.75 10.02
N GLN A 35 -5.95 4.96 9.47
CA GLN A 35 -6.14 6.18 10.26
C GLN A 35 -7.37 6.11 11.16
N GLY A 36 -8.49 5.52 10.72
CA GLY A 36 -9.68 5.37 11.55
C GLY A 36 -9.51 4.42 12.75
N ARG A 37 -8.53 3.50 12.72
CA ARG A 37 -8.24 2.54 13.80
C ARG A 37 -7.16 3.03 14.77
N THR A 38 -6.50 4.15 14.48
CA THR A 38 -5.34 4.65 15.23
C THR A 38 -5.30 6.19 15.14
N ASN A 39 -4.18 6.84 15.44
CA ASN A 39 -3.96 8.27 15.25
C ASN A 39 -3.23 8.60 13.93
N HIS A 40 -3.24 9.88 13.57
CA HIS A 40 -2.63 10.41 12.35
C HIS A 40 -1.14 10.04 12.19
N ASN A 41 -0.34 10.19 13.25
CA ASN A 41 1.12 9.95 13.17
C ASN A 41 1.43 8.47 12.94
N LYS A 42 0.75 7.57 13.65
CA LYS A 42 0.87 6.12 13.43
C LYS A 42 0.41 5.71 12.02
N ALA A 43 -0.68 6.30 11.52
CA ALA A 43 -1.14 6.05 10.16
C ALA A 43 -0.13 6.56 9.11
N ALA A 44 0.48 7.72 9.33
CA ALA A 44 1.50 8.27 8.43
C ALA A 44 2.75 7.36 8.39
N CYS A 45 3.21 6.87 9.54
CA CYS A 45 4.32 5.91 9.59
C CYS A 45 3.97 4.58 8.89
N ALA A 46 2.77 4.05 9.12
CA ALA A 46 2.32 2.82 8.45
C ALA A 46 2.26 2.99 6.93
N LEU A 47 1.75 4.14 6.45
CA LEU A 47 1.71 4.46 5.04
C LEU A 47 3.11 4.65 4.45
N ALA A 48 4.01 5.34 5.15
CA ALA A 48 5.41 5.48 4.72
C ALA A 48 6.10 4.12 4.57
N ASN A 49 5.90 3.20 5.53
CA ASN A 49 6.42 1.83 5.43
C ASN A 49 5.83 1.09 4.21
N LYS A 50 4.51 1.22 3.98
CA LYS A 50 3.85 0.60 2.82
C LYS A 50 4.39 1.15 1.49
N LEU A 51 4.59 2.47 1.40
CA LEU A 51 5.21 3.12 0.24
C LEU A 51 6.64 2.62 0.00
N ALA A 52 7.46 2.53 1.05
CA ALA A 52 8.81 1.99 0.94
C ALA A 52 8.82 0.56 0.36
N ARG A 53 7.90 -0.30 0.83
CA ARG A 53 7.75 -1.68 0.32
C ARG A 53 7.28 -1.72 -1.13
N ILE A 54 6.42 -0.78 -1.54
CA ILE A 54 5.98 -0.62 -2.93
C ILE A 54 7.16 -0.21 -3.80
N CYS A 55 7.88 0.85 -3.46
CA CYS A 55 9.05 1.32 -4.20
C CYS A 55 10.12 0.24 -4.35
N PHE A 56 10.39 -0.50 -3.26
CA PHE A 56 11.32 -1.63 -3.31
C PHE A 56 10.84 -2.71 -4.29
N ALA A 57 9.56 -3.07 -4.26
CA ALA A 57 9.02 -4.09 -5.16
C ALA A 57 9.07 -3.65 -6.63
N THR A 58 8.73 -2.40 -6.94
CA THR A 58 8.79 -1.87 -8.32
C THR A 58 10.22 -1.83 -8.84
N LEU A 59 11.19 -1.46 -7.98
CA LEU A 59 12.60 -1.43 -8.36
C LEU A 59 13.18 -2.83 -8.52
N ARG A 60 12.86 -3.76 -7.61
CA ARG A 60 13.39 -5.14 -7.65
C ARG A 60 12.84 -5.93 -8.83
N ASP A 61 11.53 -5.82 -9.07
CA ASP A 61 10.85 -6.62 -10.08
C ASP A 61 10.85 -5.94 -11.46
N SER A 62 11.33 -4.69 -11.56
CA SER A 62 11.29 -3.85 -12.79
C SER A 62 9.90 -3.73 -13.41
N GLU A 63 8.88 -3.73 -12.56
CA GLU A 63 7.47 -3.69 -12.95
C GLU A 63 6.79 -2.41 -12.41
N PRO A 64 5.85 -1.82 -13.16
CA PRO A 64 5.13 -0.65 -12.70
C PRO A 64 4.27 -0.96 -11.48
N TYR A 65 4.00 0.07 -10.67
CA TYR A 65 3.04 -0.05 -9.57
C TYR A 65 1.66 -0.49 -10.10
N GLY A 66 1.06 -1.48 -9.44
CA GLY A 66 -0.21 -2.07 -9.86
C GLY A 66 -0.06 -3.30 -10.78
N ALA A 67 1.17 -3.65 -11.19
CA ALA A 67 1.40 -4.90 -11.90
C ALA A 67 1.03 -6.12 -11.05
N ASN A 68 0.22 -7.01 -11.61
CA ASN A 68 -0.27 -8.21 -10.92
C ASN A 68 0.66 -9.42 -11.06
N GLN A 69 1.80 -9.30 -11.76
CA GLN A 69 2.73 -10.41 -12.02
C GLN A 69 3.18 -11.13 -10.75
N ARG A 70 3.50 -10.40 -9.67
CA ARG A 70 3.92 -11.02 -8.41
C ARG A 70 2.79 -11.79 -7.73
N LEU A 71 1.56 -11.28 -7.80
CA LEU A 71 0.40 -11.99 -7.26
C LEU A 71 0.14 -13.26 -8.07
N ASN A 72 0.21 -13.17 -9.40
CA ASN A 72 0.06 -14.32 -10.30
C ASN A 72 1.10 -15.40 -9.98
N ARG A 73 2.38 -15.03 -9.87
CA ARG A 73 3.45 -15.96 -9.45
C ARG A 73 3.17 -16.62 -8.09
N LYS A 74 2.59 -15.89 -7.14
CA LYS A 74 2.23 -16.44 -5.82
C LYS A 74 1.06 -17.43 -5.93
N ILE A 75 0.04 -17.12 -6.72
CA ILE A 75 -1.14 -17.99 -6.94
C ILE A 75 -0.73 -19.27 -7.69
N GLN A 76 0.14 -19.14 -8.69
CA GLN A 76 0.60 -20.26 -9.53
C GLN A 76 1.66 -21.14 -8.83
N ARG A 77 2.12 -20.77 -7.63
CA ARG A 77 3.11 -21.56 -6.89
C ARG A 77 2.47 -22.86 -6.40
N GLN A 78 2.79 -23.97 -7.05
CA GLN A 78 2.41 -25.30 -6.59
C GLN A 78 3.14 -25.63 -5.27
N ALA A 79 2.41 -26.18 -4.30
CA ALA A 79 3.00 -26.75 -3.09
C ALA A 79 3.62 -28.10 -3.44
N PHE A 80 4.82 -28.39 -2.91
CA PHE A 80 5.42 -29.71 -3.05
C PHE A 80 4.54 -30.73 -2.31
N ALA A 81 4.20 -31.83 -2.96
CA ALA A 81 3.46 -32.91 -2.31
C ALA A 81 4.33 -33.51 -1.20
N LEU A 82 3.83 -33.49 0.04
CA LEU A 82 4.47 -34.24 1.12
C LEU A 82 4.23 -35.74 0.85
N PRO A 83 5.28 -36.57 0.81
CA PRO A 83 5.10 -38.02 0.73
C PRO A 83 4.33 -38.51 1.96
N LEU A 84 3.33 -39.36 1.73
CA LEU A 84 2.58 -40.07 2.77
C LEU A 84 3.41 -41.21 3.36
#